data_AF-A0A1B6IHJ0-F1
#
_entry.id   AF-A0A1B6IHJ0-F1
#
_cell.length_a   1.000
_cell.length_b   1.000
_cell.length_c   1.000
_cell.angle_alpha   90.00
_cell.angle_beta   90.00
_cell.angle_gamma   90.00
#
_symmetry.space_group_name_H-M   'P 1'
#
loop_
_entity.id
_entity.type
_entity.pdbx_description
1 polymer ?
#
loop_
_entity_poly.entity_id
_entity_poly.type
_entity_poly.pdbx_seq_one_letter_code
_entity_poly.pdbx_strand_id
1 'polypeptide(L)'
;EGSDLTYSQQYYKLLYDPKPGEDEETYFNRLTARDDGEDATAYKQKIMILQNLYPESSLWTNDKYKQIIETNSIDENVQQPGETKEDFYKRVYAQKPGESNDDYKK
;
A
#
# COMPACT_ATOMS: atom_id res chain seq x y z
N GLU A 1 -7.06 -30.10 -8.71
CA GLU A 1 -6.10 -29.04 -8.34
C GLU A 1 -6.40 -27.65 -8.96
N GLY A 2 -7.45 -27.47 -9.79
CA GLY A 2 -7.74 -26.16 -10.42
C GLY A 2 -8.80 -25.28 -9.74
N SER A 3 -9.52 -25.79 -8.74
CA SER A 3 -10.61 -25.06 -8.06
C SER A 3 -10.10 -23.94 -7.17
N ASP A 4 -9.05 -24.21 -6.40
CA ASP A 4 -8.64 -23.37 -5.27
C ASP A 4 -8.02 -22.05 -5.76
N LEU A 5 -7.25 -22.11 -6.86
CA LEU A 5 -6.75 -20.93 -7.55
C LEU A 5 -7.89 -20.11 -8.17
N THR A 6 -8.90 -20.76 -8.74
CA THR A 6 -10.06 -20.08 -9.36
C THR A 6 -10.91 -19.34 -8.32
N TYR A 7 -11.19 -19.98 -7.17
CA TYR A 7 -11.94 -19.35 -6.08
C TYR A 7 -11.18 -18.19 -5.45
N SER A 8 -9.85 -18.29 -5.31
CA SER A 8 -9.03 -17.18 -4.80
C SER A 8 -9.05 -15.97 -5.74
N GLN A 9 -9.00 -16.18 -7.07
CA GLN A 9 -9.11 -15.10 -8.05
C GLN A 9 -10.49 -14.43 -8.03
N GLN A 10 -11.58 -15.19 -7.92
CA GLN A 10 -12.93 -14.62 -7.82
C GLN A 10 -13.10 -13.78 -6.55
N TYR A 11 -12.58 -14.26 -5.43
CA TYR A 11 -12.58 -13.51 -4.17
C TYR A 11 -11.87 -12.16 -4.31
N TYR A 12 -10.65 -12.16 -4.84
CA TYR A 12 -9.90 -10.91 -4.99
C TYR A 12 -10.49 -9.97 -6.05
N LYS A 13 -11.10 -10.49 -7.11
CA LYS A 13 -11.88 -9.65 -8.05
C LYS A 13 -13.02 -8.96 -7.32
N LEU A 14 -13.83 -9.69 -6.55
CA LEU A 14 -14.92 -9.09 -5.80
C LEU A 14 -14.44 -8.04 -4.79
N LEU A 15 -13.31 -8.30 -4.12
CA LEU A 15 -12.72 -7.38 -3.15
C LEU A 15 -12.23 -6.08 -3.80
N TYR A 16 -11.64 -6.20 -4.99
CA TYR A 16 -10.97 -5.10 -5.66
C TYR A 16 -11.73 -4.53 -6.85
N ASP A 17 -12.90 -5.04 -7.23
CA ASP A 17 -13.68 -4.49 -8.33
C ASP A 17 -14.18 -3.07 -8.00
N PRO A 18 -14.44 -2.23 -9.04
CA PRO A 18 -15.02 -0.92 -8.85
C PRO A 18 -16.35 -0.99 -8.11
N LYS A 19 -16.55 -0.09 -7.15
CA LYS A 19 -17.82 0.03 -6.44
C LYS A 19 -18.86 0.74 -7.32
N PRO A 20 -20.17 0.53 -7.08
CA PRO A 20 -21.21 1.23 -7.82
C PRO A 20 -21.07 2.76 -7.72
N GLY A 21 -20.90 3.42 -8.86
CA GLY A 21 -20.73 4.88 -8.93
C GLY A 21 -19.33 5.39 -8.60
N GLU A 22 -18.35 4.50 -8.38
CA GLU A 22 -16.95 4.86 -8.19
C GLU A 22 -16.35 5.31 -9.53
N ASP A 23 -15.84 6.53 -9.59
CA ASP A 23 -15.07 7.00 -10.75
C ASP A 23 -13.67 6.36 -10.77
N GLU A 24 -13.01 6.42 -11.93
CA GLU A 24 -11.72 5.77 -12.15
C GLU A 24 -10.63 6.30 -11.19
N GLU A 25 -10.61 7.60 -10.90
CA GLU A 25 -9.61 8.17 -9.99
C GLU A 25 -9.82 7.67 -8.56
N THR A 26 -11.05 7.68 -8.08
CA THR A 26 -11.43 7.16 -6.76
C THR A 26 -11.10 5.68 -6.65
N TYR A 27 -11.40 4.93 -7.71
CA TYR A 27 -11.09 3.51 -7.81
C TYR A 27 -9.58 3.25 -7.72
N PHE A 28 -8.78 3.94 -8.52
CA PHE A 28 -7.33 3.76 -8.53
C PHE A 28 -6.68 4.23 -7.22
N ASN A 29 -7.14 5.37 -6.67
CA ASN A 29 -6.69 5.83 -5.35
C ASN A 29 -6.95 4.76 -4.27
N ARG A 30 -8.12 4.08 -4.31
CA ARG A 30 -8.43 2.99 -3.39
C ARG A 30 -7.51 1.78 -3.59
N LEU A 31 -7.25 1.37 -4.84
CA LEU A 31 -6.39 0.23 -5.11
C LEU A 31 -4.94 0.43 -4.67
N THR A 32 -4.41 1.64 -4.79
CA THR A 32 -3.03 1.97 -4.42
C THR A 32 -2.89 2.50 -2.99
N ALA A 33 -3.99 2.65 -2.25
CA ALA A 33 -3.93 3.04 -0.84
C ALA A 33 -3.38 1.88 -0.01
N ARG A 34 -2.61 2.22 1.02
CA ARG A 34 -2.21 1.27 2.06
C ARG A 34 -3.31 1.20 3.10
N ASP A 35 -3.68 -0.01 3.49
CA ASP A 35 -4.73 -0.21 4.50
C ASP A 35 -4.18 0.06 5.91
N ASP A 36 -5.08 0.39 6.85
CA ASP A 36 -4.70 0.65 8.23
C ASP A 36 -4.01 -0.57 8.85
N GLY A 37 -2.76 -0.39 9.30
CA GLY A 37 -1.95 -1.47 9.88
C GLY A 37 -1.34 -2.45 8.86
N GLU A 38 -1.53 -2.22 7.55
CA GLU A 38 -0.86 -2.99 6.51
C GLU A 38 0.65 -2.70 6.55
N ASP A 39 1.49 -3.72 6.61
CA ASP A 39 2.94 -3.56 6.50
C ASP A 39 3.40 -3.48 5.02
N ALA A 40 4.65 -3.09 4.79
CA ALA A 40 5.17 -2.92 3.43
C ALA A 40 5.22 -4.24 2.64
N THR A 41 5.31 -5.39 3.31
CA THR A 41 5.33 -6.71 2.67
C THR A 41 3.92 -7.09 2.20
N ALA A 42 2.93 -6.94 3.07
CA ALA A 42 1.52 -7.15 2.76
C ALA A 42 1.07 -6.22 1.62
N TYR A 43 1.46 -4.94 1.67
CA TYR A 43 1.16 -3.98 0.60
C TYR A 43 1.76 -4.40 -0.75
N LYS A 44 3.03 -4.82 -0.80
CA LYS A 44 3.65 -5.33 -2.03
C LYS A 44 2.92 -6.55 -2.58
N GLN A 45 2.51 -7.47 -1.71
CA GLN A 45 1.72 -8.63 -2.10
C GLN A 45 0.35 -8.23 -2.69
N LYS A 46 -0.33 -7.25 -2.08
CA LYS A 46 -1.56 -6.68 -2.62
C LYS A 46 -1.36 -6.11 -4.03
N ILE A 47 -0.32 -5.30 -4.25
CA ILE A 47 -0.01 -4.75 -5.57
C ILE A 47 0.28 -5.86 -6.59
N MET A 48 1.04 -6.90 -6.22
CA MET A 48 1.28 -8.05 -7.09
C MET A 48 -0.02 -8.80 -7.46
N ILE A 49 -0.94 -8.96 -6.52
CA ILE A 49 -2.26 -9.57 -6.79
C ILE A 49 -3.04 -8.71 -7.79
N LEU A 50 -3.08 -7.39 -7.58
CA LEU A 50 -3.77 -6.45 -8.47
C LEU A 50 -3.19 -6.46 -9.89
N GLN A 51 -1.86 -6.50 -10.04
CA GLN A 51 -1.20 -6.61 -11.34
C GLN A 51 -1.57 -7.90 -12.08
N ASN A 52 -1.67 -9.02 -11.36
CA ASN A 52 -2.09 -10.29 -11.94
C ASN A 52 -3.58 -10.32 -12.32
N LEU A 53 -4.44 -9.63 -11.56
CA LEU A 53 -5.87 -9.57 -11.84
C LEU A 53 -6.23 -8.62 -12.98
N TYR A 54 -5.53 -7.49 -13.08
CA TYR A 54 -5.82 -6.42 -14.02
C TYR A 54 -4.56 -5.97 -14.77
N PRO A 55 -3.85 -6.87 -15.50
CA PRO A 55 -2.56 -6.55 -16.12
C PRO A 55 -2.64 -5.40 -17.14
N GLU A 56 -3.79 -5.22 -17.78
CA GLU A 56 -4.03 -4.19 -18.80
C GLU A 56 -4.54 -2.86 -18.23
N SER A 57 -4.57 -2.69 -16.89
CA SER A 57 -5.05 -1.46 -16.27
C SER A 57 -4.14 -0.26 -16.59
N SER A 58 -4.74 0.88 -16.95
CA SER A 58 -4.04 2.17 -17.15
C SER A 58 -3.34 2.68 -15.88
N LEU A 59 -3.72 2.15 -14.72
CA LEU A 59 -3.08 2.41 -13.43
C LEU A 59 -1.57 2.16 -13.48
N TRP A 60 -1.12 1.10 -14.16
CA TRP A 60 0.30 0.70 -14.16
C TRP A 60 1.21 1.63 -14.96
N THR A 61 0.65 2.37 -15.92
CA THR A 61 1.41 3.29 -16.78
C THR A 61 1.30 4.75 -16.32
N ASN A 62 0.34 5.06 -15.47
CA ASN A 62 0.12 6.40 -14.93
C ASN A 62 1.12 6.75 -13.81
N ASP A 63 1.90 7.81 -14.01
CA ASP A 63 3.00 8.19 -13.11
C ASP A 63 2.55 8.58 -11.70
N LYS A 64 1.34 9.15 -11.54
CA LYS A 64 0.76 9.44 -10.22
C LYS A 64 0.69 8.18 -9.38
N TYR A 65 0.15 7.09 -9.95
CA TYR A 65 -0.05 5.84 -9.21
C TYR A 65 1.23 5.05 -9.03
N LYS A 66 2.18 5.12 -9.98
CA LYS A 66 3.53 4.58 -9.77
C LYS A 66 4.20 5.20 -8.55
N GLN A 67 4.13 6.52 -8.41
CA GLN A 67 4.72 7.22 -7.27
C GLN A 67 4.05 6.87 -5.95
N ILE A 68 2.71 6.74 -5.94
CA ILE A 68 1.96 6.28 -4.76
C ILE A 68 2.38 4.85 -4.37
N ILE A 69 2.45 3.94 -5.35
CA ILE A 69 2.87 2.55 -5.12
C ILE A 69 4.29 2.48 -4.57
N GLU A 70 5.22 3.22 -5.15
CA GLU A 70 6.61 3.28 -4.69
C GLU A 70 6.67 3.77 -3.24
N THR A 71 6.00 4.88 -2.93
CA THR A 71 5.97 5.47 -1.59
C THR A 71 5.39 4.50 -0.56
N ASN A 72 4.25 3.87 -0.86
CA ASN A 72 3.58 2.94 0.05
C ASN A 72 4.32 1.60 0.22
N SER A 73 5.19 1.25 -0.75
CA SER A 73 6.04 0.05 -0.72
C SER A 73 7.27 0.19 0.19
N ILE A 74 7.52 1.38 0.72
CA ILE A 74 8.63 1.62 1.65
C ILE A 74 8.29 1.02 3.02
N ASP A 75 9.23 0.25 3.55
CA ASP A 75 9.20 -0.15 4.96
C ASP A 75 9.73 1.00 5.81
N GLU A 76 8.82 1.65 6.54
CA GLU A 76 9.17 2.77 7.41
C GLU A 76 10.03 2.36 8.59
N ASN A 77 10.03 1.08 9.01
CA ASN A 77 10.83 0.63 10.14
C ASN A 77 12.25 0.21 9.76
N VAL A 78 12.63 0.39 8.49
CA VAL A 78 13.95 0.05 7.96
C VAL A 78 14.69 1.32 7.56
N GLN A 79 15.99 1.35 7.89
CA GLN A 79 16.88 2.43 7.46
C GLN A 79 17.04 2.39 5.94
N GLN A 80 16.75 3.50 5.28
CA GLN A 80 16.81 3.59 3.83
C GLN A 80 18.27 3.72 3.32
N PRO A 81 18.55 3.31 2.07
CA PRO A 81 19.87 3.53 1.47
C PRO A 81 20.24 5.02 1.44
N GLY A 82 21.38 5.37 2.05
CA GLY A 82 21.84 6.77 2.13
C GLY A 82 21.23 7.59 3.28
N GLU A 83 20.26 7.03 4.01
CA GLU A 83 19.70 7.67 5.22
C GLU A 83 20.70 7.58 6.37
N THR A 84 20.91 8.68 7.11
CA THR A 84 21.73 8.62 8.32
C THR A 84 20.95 7.93 9.45
N LYS A 85 21.66 7.39 10.45
CA LYS A 85 20.98 6.82 11.63
C LYS A 85 20.08 7.84 12.32
N GLU A 86 20.52 9.10 12.37
CA GLU A 86 19.77 10.18 12.99
C GLU A 86 18.47 10.47 12.22
N ASP A 87 18.52 10.52 10.88
CA ASP A 87 17.33 10.73 10.06
C ASP A 87 16.34 9.56 10.18
N PHE A 88 16.87 8.32 10.21
CA PHE A 88 16.07 7.13 10.49
C PHE A 88 15.33 7.22 11.82
N TYR A 89 16.04 7.53 12.92
CA TYR A 89 15.41 7.68 14.24
C TYR A 89 14.39 8.81 14.26
N LYS A 90 14.69 9.96 13.66
CA LYS A 90 13.75 11.09 13.58
C LYS A 90 12.49 10.72 12.82
N ARG A 91 12.60 9.96 11.74
CA ARG A 91 11.46 9.53 10.91
C ARG A 91 10.61 8.47 11.61
N VAL A 92 11.23 7.44 12.19
CA VAL A 92 10.52 6.32 12.85
C VAL A 92 9.85 6.75 14.15
N TYR A 93 10.52 7.60 14.93
CA TYR A 93 10.04 8.06 16.23
C TYR A 93 9.48 9.48 16.18
N ALA A 94 9.15 9.99 14.99
CA ALA A 94 8.42 11.25 14.86
C ALA A 94 7.07 11.12 15.57
N GLN A 95 6.76 12.10 16.43
CA GLN A 95 5.49 12.19 17.11
C GLN A 95 4.35 12.28 16.09
N LYS A 96 3.42 11.34 16.15
CA LYS A 96 2.23 11.35 15.28
C LYS A 96 1.25 12.41 15.75
N PRO A 97 0.40 12.94 14.85
CA PRO A 97 -0.65 13.87 15.24
C PRO A 97 -1.56 13.25 16.32
N GLY A 98 -1.60 13.86 17.50
CA GLY A 98 -2.40 13.38 18.64
C GLY A 98 -1.60 12.66 19.73
N GLU A 99 -0.32 12.38 19.51
CA GLU A 99 0.59 11.90 20.55
C GLU A 99 1.15 13.08 21.35
N SER A 100 1.30 12.89 22.66
CA SER A 100 1.85 13.88 23.58
C SER A 100 3.26 13.49 24.00
N ASN A 101 4.03 14.43 24.57
CA ASN A 101 5.35 14.09 25.11
C ASN A 101 5.28 13.09 26.27
N ASP A 102 4.11 12.91 26.91
CA ASP A 102 3.95 11.95 27.99
C ASP A 102 3.93 10.50 27.48
N ASP A 103 3.61 10.25 26.21
CA ASP A 103 3.65 8.92 25.58
C ASP A 103 5.09 8.41 25.34
N TYR A 104 6.08 9.30 25.44
CA TYR A 104 7.50 9.02 25.24
C TYR A 104 8.32 9.08 26.54
N LYS A 105 7.68 9.36 27.69
CA LYS A 105 8.36 9.32 28.99
C LYS A 105 8.42 7.87 29.48
N LYS A 106 9.64 7.35 29.59
CA LYS A 106 9.94 6.09 30.28
C LYS A 106 9.70 6.18 31.78
#